data_AF-A0A3A9KCW0-F1
#
_entry.id   AF-A0A3A9KCW0-F1
#
_cell.length_a   1.000
_cell.length_b   1.000
_cell.length_c   1.000
_cell.angle_alpha   90.00
_cell.angle_beta   90.00
_cell.angle_gamma   90.00
#
_symmetry.space_group_name_H-M   'P 1'
#
loop_
_entity.id
_entity.type
_entity.pdbx_description
1 polymer ?
#
loop_
_entity_poly.entity_id
_entity_poly.type
_entity_poly.pdbx_seq_one_letter_code
_entity_poly.pdbx_strand_id
1 'polypeptide(L)' 'MTHTITVLENGTAKINVDFSDEGVNLQGETFVKGGETEALNYIPIFEQDLRRNYSELFPKPEPETIPEGGIM' A
#
# COMPACT_ATOMS: atom_id res chain seq x y z
N MET A 1 3.20 -5.94 3.03
CA MET A 1 3.84 -4.62 2.98
C MET A 1 4.48 -4.30 4.33
N THR A 2 5.74 -3.89 4.31
CA THR A 2 6.45 -3.34 5.47
C THR A 2 6.62 -1.84 5.34
N HIS A 3 6.68 -1.12 6.45
CA HIS A 3 6.86 0.34 6.46
C HIS A 3 7.87 0.80 7.50
N THR A 4 8.51 1.93 7.21
CA THR A 4 9.36 2.67 8.15
C THR A 4 8.93 4.12 8.17
N ILE A 5 8.73 4.67 9.38
CA ILE A 5 8.45 6.09 9.59
C ILE A 5 9.71 6.75 10.16
N THR A 6 10.03 7.95 9.66
CA THR A 6 11.08 8.80 10.22
C THR A 6 10.51 10.19 10.47
N VAL A 7 10.38 10.58 11.74
CA VAL A 7 9.96 11.93 12.11
C VAL A 7 11.12 12.90 11.91
N LEU A 8 10.88 13.98 11.18
CA LEU A 8 11.86 15.00 10.84
C LEU A 8 11.64 16.25 11.69
N GLU A 9 12.72 16.98 11.96
CA GLU A 9 12.71 18.18 12.82
C GLU A 9 11.89 19.36 12.25
N ASN A 10 11.55 19.32 10.96
CA ASN A 10 10.72 20.32 10.27
C ASN A 10 9.20 20.11 10.46
N GLY A 11 8.81 19.18 11.34
CA GLY A 11 7.41 18.83 11.60
C GLY A 11 6.75 18.10 10.43
N THR A 12 7.51 17.30 9.69
CA THR A 12 6.99 16.28 8.77
C THR A 12 7.50 14.90 9.19
N ALA A 13 6.80 13.87 8.78
CA ALA A 13 7.23 12.49 8.89
C ALA A 13 7.41 11.91 7.49
N LYS A 14 8.54 11.26 7.27
CA LYS A 14 8.84 10.50 6.06
C LYS A 14 8.30 9.08 6.23
N ILE A 15 7.58 8.59 5.24
CA ILE A 15 7.09 7.20 5.17
C ILE A 15 7.84 6.52 4.03
N ASN A 16 8.43 5.37 4.32
CA ASN A 16 8.90 4.44 3.30
C ASN A 16 8.09 3.15 3.41
N VAL A 17 7.62 2.62 2.28
CA VAL A 17 6.94 1.33 2.20
C VAL A 17 7.67 0.41 1.24
N ASP A 18 7.66 -0.88 1.53
CA ASP A 18 8.26 -1.92 0.71
C ASP A 18 7.30 -3.11 0.64
N PHE A 19 7.04 -3.59 -0.59
CA PHE A 19 6.14 -4.70 -0.86
C PHE A 19 6.87 -6.02 -1.15
N SER A 20 8.17 -6.10 -0.87
CA SER A 20 8.98 -7.30 -1.14
C SER A 20 8.51 -8.50 -0.31
N ASP A 21 7.88 -8.28 0.84
CA ASP A 21 7.27 -9.36 1.65
C ASP A 21 6.08 -10.04 0.97
N GLU A 22 5.48 -9.38 -0.03
CA GLU A 22 4.43 -9.92 -0.91
C GLU A 22 4.98 -10.43 -2.25
N GLY A 23 6.30 -10.40 -2.45
CA GLY A 23 6.94 -10.75 -3.73
C GLY A 23 6.75 -9.70 -4.82
N VAL A 24 6.35 -8.48 -4.47
CA VAL A 24 6.16 -7.37 -5.40
C VAL A 24 7.37 -6.44 -5.34
N ASN A 25 8.05 -6.26 -6.48
CA ASN A 25 9.21 -5.37 -6.57
C ASN A 25 8.79 -3.90 -6.70
N LEU A 26 8.22 -3.35 -5.62
CA LEU A 26 7.77 -1.96 -5.52
C LEU A 26 8.15 -1.38 -4.16
N GLN A 27 8.76 -0.19 -4.18
CA GLN A 27 9.00 0.65 -3.01
C GLN A 27 8.36 2.02 -3.22
N GLY A 28 7.86 2.61 -2.15
CA GLY A 28 7.25 3.94 -2.16
C GLY A 28 7.83 4.84 -1.07
N GLU A 29 7.97 6.12 -1.39
CA GLU A 29 8.40 7.15 -0.44
C GLU A 29 7.40 8.31 -0.48
N THR A 30 7.01 8.82 0.69
CA THR A 30 6.20 10.05 0.79
C THR A 30 6.47 10.81 2.09
N PHE A 31 6.01 12.06 2.14
CA PHE A 31 6.13 12.94 3.29
C PHE A 31 4.75 13.43 3.74
N VAL A 32 4.49 13.35 5.05
CA VAL A 32 3.24 13.77 5.67
C VAL A 32 3.54 14.88 6.67
N LYS A 33 2.70 15.91 6.73
CA LYS A 33 2.82 16.95 7.77
C LYS A 33 2.35 16.38 9.11
N GLY A 34 3.10 16.63 10.18
CA GLY A 34 2.83 16.07 11.50
C GLY A 34 3.91 15.07 11.94
N GLY A 35 3.56 14.26 12.94
CA GLY A 35 4.46 13.28 13.54
C GLY A 35 4.16 11.85 13.09
N GLU A 36 4.58 10.90 13.92
CA GLU A 36 4.40 9.47 13.66
C GLU A 36 2.91 9.08 13.58
N THR A 37 2.05 9.65 14.42
CA THR A 37 0.61 9.34 14.44
C THR A 37 -0.06 9.69 13.11
N GLU A 38 0.19 10.87 12.57
CA GLU A 38 -0.35 11.31 11.29
C GLU A 38 0.18 10.46 10.13
N ALA A 39 1.46 10.10 10.18
CA ALA A 39 2.05 9.18 9.22
C ALA A 39 1.39 7.79 9.27
N LEU A 40 1.22 7.20 10.45
CA LEU A 40 0.56 5.90 10.65
C LEU A 40 -0.86 5.90 10.09
N ASN A 41 -1.63 6.97 10.33
CA ASN A 41 -2.99 7.11 9.81
C ASN A 41 -3.03 7.24 8.28
N TYR A 42 -1.95 7.75 7.66
CA TYR A 42 -1.88 7.94 6.21
C TYR A 42 -1.39 6.70 5.44
N ILE A 43 -0.63 5.79 6.10
CA ILE A 43 -0.13 4.54 5.49
C ILE A 43 -1.19 3.78 4.69
N PRO A 44 -2.41 3.47 5.20
CA PRO A 44 -3.38 2.68 4.44
C PRO A 44 -3.83 3.38 3.15
N ILE A 45 -3.90 4.71 3.14
CA ILE A 45 -4.25 5.49 1.95
C ILE A 45 -3.11 5.45 0.94
N PHE A 46 -1.87 5.63 1.41
CA PHE A 46 -0.70 5.58 0.56
C PHE A 46 -0.48 4.19 -0.06
N GLU A 47 -0.67 3.13 0.73
CA GLU A 47 -0.61 1.76 0.24
C GLU A 47 -1.66 1.50 -0.85
N GLN A 48 -2.92 1.92 -0.62
CA GLN A 48 -3.99 1.74 -1.60
C GLN A 48 -3.69 2.49 -2.90
N ASP A 49 -3.14 3.69 -2.83
CA ASP A 49 -2.75 4.47 -4.00
C ASP A 49 -1.66 3.75 -4.81
N LEU A 50 -0.62 3.22 -4.15
CA LEU A 50 0.42 2.44 -4.82
C LEU A 50 -0.13 1.16 -5.46
N ARG A 51 -0.99 0.42 -4.75
CA ARG A 51 -1.64 -0.78 -5.31
C ARG A 51 -2.51 -0.47 -6.52
N ARG A 52 -3.19 0.67 -6.53
CA ARG A 52 -4.02 1.09 -7.65
C ARG A 52 -3.16 1.54 -8.84
N ASN A 53 -2.17 2.38 -8.59
CA ASN A 53 -1.33 2.98 -9.63
C ASN A 53 -0.39 1.95 -10.29
N TYR A 54 0.06 0.96 -9.52
CA TYR A 54 0.92 -0.13 -9.99
C TYR A 54 0.21 -1.48 -9.97
N SER A 55 -1.10 -1.50 -10.20
CA SER A 55 -1.95 -2.70 -10.11
C SER A 55 -1.48 -3.88 -10.98
N GLU A 56 -0.71 -3.61 -12.02
CA GLU A 56 -0.06 -4.63 -12.86
C GLU A 56 1.04 -5.43 -12.15
N LEU A 57 1.66 -4.88 -11.11
CA LEU A 57 2.69 -5.54 -10.30
C LEU A 57 2.10 -6.42 -9.19
N PHE A 58 0.82 -6.22 -8.87
CA PHE A 58 0.13 -6.95 -7.82
C PHE A 58 -0.60 -8.16 -8.40
N PRO A 59 -0.69 -9.27 -7.64
CA PRO A 59 -1.49 -10.41 -8.05
C PRO A 59 -2.94 -9.96 -8.25
N LYS A 60 -3.49 -10.24 -9.43
CA LYS A 60 -4.90 -9.98 -9.70
C LYS A 60 -5.73 -10.91 -8.82
N PRO A 61 -6.84 -10.43 -8.21
CA PRO A 61 -7.79 -11.34 -7.60
C PRO A 61 -8.20 -12.38 -8.65
N GLU A 62 -8.10 -13.66 -8.28
CA GLU A 62 -8.62 -14.73 -9.13
C GLU A 62 -10.09 -14.41 -9.43
N PRO A 63 -10.52 -14.44 -10.70
CA PRO A 63 -11.93 -14.22 -11.02
C PRO A 63 -12.75 -15.26 -10.24
N GLU A 64 -13.77 -14.79 -9.53
CA GLU A 64 -14.72 -15.69 -8.87
C GLU A 64 -15.26 -16.64 -9.93
N THR A 65 -14.91 -17.92 -9.81
CA THR A 65 -15.48 -18.97 -10.63
C THR A 65 -16.94 -19.08 -10.23
N ILE A 66 -17.82 -18.34 -10.90
CA ILE A 66 -19.25 -18.61 -10.85
C ILE A 66 -19.44 -20.06 -11.31
N PRO A 67 -19.92 -20.98 -10.46
CA PRO A 67 -20.17 -22.33 -10.91
C PRO A 67 -21.21 -22.28 -12.02
N GLU A 68 -20.82 -22.67 -13.24
CA GLU A 68 -21.72 -22.91 -14.37
C GLU A 68 -22.66 -24.06 -14.01
N GLY A 69 -23.77 -23.76 -13.33
CA GLY A 69 -24.70 -24.80 -12.86
C GLY A 69 -26.00 -24.29 -12.25
N GLY A 70 -26.40 -23.07 -12.57
CA GLY A 70 -27.59 -22.43 -12.01
C GLY A 70 -28.68 -22.12 -13.04
N ILE A 71 -29.07 -23.10 -13.87
CA ILE A 71 -30.40 -23.08 -14.49
C ILE A 71 -31.07 -24.43 -14.23
N MET A 72 -32.15 -24.39 -13.44
CA MET A 72 -33.20 -25.41 -13.44
C MET A 72 -34.36 -24.87 -14.27
#